data_AF-L9VM97-F1
#
_entry.id   AF-L9VM97-F1
#
_cell.length_a   1.000
_cell.length_b   1.000
_cell.length_c   1.000
_cell.angle_alpha   90.00
_cell.angle_beta   90.00
_cell.angle_gamma   90.00
#
_symmetry.space_group_name_H-M   'P 1'
#
loop_
_entity.id
_entity.type
_entity.pdbx_description
1 polymer ?
#
loop_
_entity_poly.entity_id
_entity_poly.type
_entity_poly.pdbx_seq_one_letter_code
_entity_poly.pdbx_strand_id
1 'polypeptide(L)'
;MDPREYEIAELGPKVREVEDLDELEEMLELEEGGPNREDVKTLLVSRIEKVEAEEKEGPQEIDPSELTVAELGNVVRKIDAVDELEVLLEEEKKGQDRKTAKRLIESQLESVQGSEDGEETERLPPEEKHPDLDHPTADKQYVKALEGGSYRDMWVYCETQQGQLIDATKEMLGKARELMDEYNDSYGETERVVAVVIGDSVEGLAEETIAYGADVAIYTEDPRLERFYHKPYTEVFCEMARAGSGSEWDDSRGDADWKTIEGEVYDEPRYVLFPATNNGRDLSAQVQAELDSGLASDCSGLYIEETVISNPAKTGGAGDKKEFERVLHMKRPDFSGFEYSTILCLDAPGREFHPQGASVIPGSFDLPEPCLLYTSLSG
;
A
#
# COMPACT_ATOMS: atom_id res chain seq x y z
N MET A 1 0.83 -29.03 -35.97
CA MET A 1 1.73 -28.25 -36.87
C MET A 1 2.90 -29.14 -37.32
N ASP A 2 3.53 -28.99 -38.51
CA ASP A 2 4.71 -29.80 -38.87
C ASP A 2 6.03 -29.08 -38.53
N PRO A 3 6.82 -29.55 -37.54
CA PRO A 3 8.06 -28.87 -37.12
C PRO A 3 9.17 -28.91 -38.18
N ARG A 4 9.07 -29.79 -39.18
CA ARG A 4 10.07 -29.96 -40.24
C ARG A 4 10.04 -28.83 -41.28
N GLU A 5 8.94 -28.08 -41.33
CA GLU A 5 8.76 -26.97 -42.24
C GLU A 5 9.36 -25.65 -41.72
N TYR A 6 9.91 -25.65 -40.50
CA TYR A 6 10.42 -24.45 -39.84
C TYR A 6 11.86 -24.60 -39.36
N GLU A 7 12.59 -23.49 -39.40
CA GLU A 7 13.85 -23.35 -38.69
C GLU A 7 13.60 -23.09 -37.19
N ILE A 8 14.53 -23.49 -36.32
CA ILE A 8 14.33 -23.42 -34.86
C ILE A 8 13.96 -22.01 -34.35
N ALA A 9 14.51 -20.97 -34.98
CA ALA A 9 14.22 -19.58 -34.63
C ALA A 9 12.75 -19.18 -34.90
N GLU A 10 12.10 -19.81 -35.87
CA GLU A 10 10.70 -19.57 -36.24
C GLU A 10 9.75 -20.52 -35.50
N LEU A 11 10.25 -21.72 -35.16
CA LEU A 11 9.49 -22.75 -34.45
C LEU A 11 9.33 -22.42 -32.96
N GLY A 12 10.35 -21.82 -32.33
CA GLY A 12 10.36 -21.46 -30.91
C GLY A 12 9.11 -20.72 -30.42
N PRO A 13 8.75 -19.56 -31.02
CA PRO A 13 7.54 -18.83 -30.66
C PRO A 13 6.25 -19.64 -30.90
N LYS A 14 6.18 -20.38 -32.01
CA LYS A 14 4.97 -21.14 -32.37
C LYS A 14 4.70 -22.31 -31.44
N VAL A 15 5.75 -23.04 -31.03
CA VAL A 15 5.62 -24.15 -30.06
C VAL A 15 5.15 -23.65 -28.70
N ARG A 16 5.52 -22.42 -28.31
CA ARG A 16 5.04 -21.83 -27.04
C ARG A 16 3.54 -21.55 -27.05
N GLU A 17 2.94 -21.32 -28.21
CA GLU A 17 1.51 -21.05 -28.37
C GLU A 17 0.66 -22.33 -28.48
N VAL A 18 1.29 -23.50 -28.62
CA VAL A 18 0.57 -24.78 -28.60
C VAL A 18 0.32 -25.19 -27.15
N GLU A 19 -0.95 -25.41 -26.83
CA GLU A 19 -1.44 -25.83 -25.51
C GLU A 19 -2.01 -27.27 -25.52
N ASP A 20 -2.18 -27.87 -26.69
CA ASP A 20 -2.68 -29.23 -26.86
C ASP A 20 -1.53 -30.24 -26.75
N LEU A 21 -1.62 -31.14 -25.77
CA LEU A 21 -0.61 -32.17 -25.49
C LEU A 21 -0.46 -33.16 -26.65
N ASP A 22 -1.58 -33.63 -27.21
CA ASP A 22 -1.59 -34.60 -28.32
C ASP A 22 -0.94 -33.99 -29.56
N GLU A 23 -1.17 -32.68 -29.81
CA GLU A 23 -0.50 -31.96 -30.91
C GLU A 23 1.02 -31.87 -30.69
N LEU A 24 1.48 -31.60 -29.47
CA LEU A 24 2.92 -31.52 -29.15
C LEU A 24 3.62 -32.88 -29.25
N GLU A 25 2.94 -33.97 -28.84
CA GLU A 25 3.45 -35.34 -28.99
C GLU A 25 3.54 -35.74 -30.47
N GLU A 26 2.51 -35.44 -31.29
CA GLU A 26 2.54 -35.68 -32.73
C GLU A 26 3.67 -34.89 -33.42
N MET A 27 3.91 -33.66 -32.99
CA MET A 27 5.06 -32.86 -33.45
C MET A 27 6.40 -33.51 -33.12
N LEU A 28 6.56 -34.03 -31.91
CA LEU A 28 7.78 -34.72 -31.49
C LEU A 28 8.01 -35.99 -32.32
N GLU A 29 6.96 -36.79 -32.55
CA GLU A 29 7.03 -37.99 -33.40
C GLU A 29 7.41 -37.64 -34.86
N LEU A 30 6.87 -36.55 -35.41
CA LEU A 30 7.21 -36.10 -36.77
C LEU A 30 8.68 -35.65 -36.88
N GLU A 31 9.22 -35.01 -35.84
CA GLU A 31 10.62 -34.60 -35.79
C GLU A 31 11.57 -35.80 -35.62
N GLU A 32 11.22 -36.77 -34.76
CA GLU A 32 11.96 -38.01 -34.56
C GLU A 32 11.93 -38.92 -35.81
N GLY A 33 10.80 -38.94 -36.52
CA GLY A 33 10.64 -39.63 -37.80
C GLY A 33 11.26 -38.90 -39.00
N GLY A 34 11.88 -37.74 -38.77
CA GLY A 34 12.35 -36.82 -39.79
C GLY A 34 13.78 -36.31 -39.56
N PRO A 35 14.02 -34.98 -39.53
CA PRO A 35 15.35 -34.38 -39.40
C PRO A 35 16.08 -34.71 -38.08
N ASN A 36 15.34 -35.09 -37.04
CA ASN A 36 15.85 -35.52 -35.74
C ASN A 36 16.81 -34.49 -35.11
N ARG A 37 16.42 -33.22 -35.12
CA ARG A 37 17.22 -32.11 -34.57
C ARG A 37 17.10 -32.07 -33.04
N GLU A 38 18.24 -32.18 -32.34
CA GLU A 38 18.29 -32.27 -30.86
C GLU A 38 17.76 -31.03 -30.14
N ASP A 39 18.01 -29.85 -30.70
CA ASP A 39 17.55 -28.56 -30.19
C ASP A 39 16.03 -28.40 -30.32
N VAL A 40 15.44 -28.88 -31.42
CA VAL A 40 13.98 -28.92 -31.62
C VAL A 40 13.31 -29.94 -30.69
N LYS A 41 13.88 -31.13 -30.53
CA LYS A 41 13.35 -32.13 -29.58
C LYS A 41 13.37 -31.62 -28.15
N THR A 42 14.45 -30.96 -27.75
CA THR A 42 14.56 -30.38 -26.40
C THR A 42 13.49 -29.32 -26.17
N LEU A 43 13.22 -28.47 -27.17
CA LEU A 43 12.15 -27.47 -27.12
C LEU A 43 10.76 -28.11 -26.97
N LEU A 44 10.47 -29.16 -27.75
CA LEU A 44 9.19 -29.86 -27.72
C LEU A 44 8.99 -30.61 -26.40
N VAL A 45 9.99 -31.37 -25.93
CA VAL A 45 9.95 -32.06 -24.63
C VAL A 45 9.76 -31.06 -23.48
N SER A 46 10.49 -29.94 -23.48
CA SER A 46 10.33 -28.92 -22.45
C SER A 46 8.93 -28.28 -22.47
N ARG A 47 8.30 -28.14 -23.63
CA ARG A 47 6.92 -27.63 -23.72
C ARG A 47 5.91 -28.68 -23.29
N ILE A 48 6.08 -29.95 -23.66
CA ILE A 48 5.27 -31.08 -23.20
C ILE A 48 5.31 -31.15 -21.67
N GLU A 49 6.49 -31.14 -21.05
CA GLU A 49 6.63 -31.15 -19.59
C GLU A 49 5.92 -29.96 -18.93
N LYS A 50 5.93 -28.79 -19.58
CA LYS A 50 5.25 -27.58 -19.10
C LYS A 50 3.73 -27.70 -19.24
N VAL A 51 3.22 -28.20 -20.36
CA VAL A 51 1.78 -28.42 -20.58
C VAL A 51 1.25 -29.54 -19.68
N GLU A 52 2.00 -30.65 -19.50
CA GLU A 52 1.66 -31.71 -18.53
C GLU A 52 1.66 -31.20 -17.07
N ALA A 53 2.50 -30.22 -16.75
CA ALA A 53 2.50 -29.57 -15.44
C ALA A 53 1.30 -28.62 -15.30
N GLU A 54 0.95 -27.89 -16.35
CA GLU A 54 -0.22 -26.99 -16.43
C GLU A 54 -1.56 -27.80 -16.40
N GLU A 55 -1.64 -28.98 -17.02
CA GLU A 55 -2.80 -29.89 -16.92
C GLU A 55 -2.96 -30.52 -15.53
N LYS A 56 -1.86 -30.68 -14.78
CA LYS A 56 -1.88 -31.08 -13.37
C LYS A 56 -2.24 -29.94 -12.40
N GLU A 57 -2.44 -28.72 -12.93
CA GLU A 57 -3.02 -27.56 -12.24
C GLU A 57 -4.51 -27.34 -12.60
N GLY A 58 -5.23 -28.37 -13.05
CA GLY A 58 -6.69 -28.45 -12.93
C GLY A 58 -7.13 -28.72 -11.49
N PRO A 59 -8.41 -28.53 -11.12
CA PRO A 59 -8.90 -28.58 -9.74
C PRO A 59 -8.45 -29.89 -9.09
N GLN A 60 -7.52 -29.79 -8.14
CA GLN A 60 -7.14 -30.94 -7.33
C GLN A 60 -8.37 -31.34 -6.52
N GLU A 61 -8.83 -32.58 -6.65
CA GLU A 61 -9.66 -33.23 -5.63
C GLU A 61 -8.80 -33.28 -4.35
N ILE A 62 -8.86 -32.22 -3.56
CA ILE A 62 -8.17 -32.13 -2.28
C ILE A 62 -8.98 -32.97 -1.30
N ASP A 63 -8.57 -34.20 -1.03
CA ASP A 63 -9.18 -34.98 0.05
C ASP A 63 -8.67 -34.43 1.40
N PRO A 64 -9.50 -33.74 2.20
CA PRO A 64 -9.05 -33.17 3.45
C PRO A 64 -8.67 -34.25 4.47
N SER A 65 -9.16 -35.49 4.32
CA SER A 65 -8.87 -36.61 5.23
C SER A 65 -7.42 -37.09 5.16
N GLU A 66 -6.74 -36.85 4.04
CA GLU A 66 -5.33 -37.21 3.85
C GLU A 66 -4.37 -36.14 4.41
N LEU A 67 -4.87 -34.93 4.71
CA LEU A 67 -4.07 -33.81 5.16
C LEU A 67 -4.15 -33.61 6.68
N THR A 68 -3.04 -33.18 7.29
CA THR A 68 -3.09 -32.60 8.64
C THR A 68 -3.78 -31.25 8.62
N VAL A 69 -4.27 -30.79 9.78
CA VAL A 69 -4.93 -29.47 9.91
C VAL A 69 -4.01 -28.32 9.44
N ALA A 70 -2.69 -28.44 9.63
CA ALA A 70 -1.72 -27.44 9.21
C ALA A 70 -1.52 -27.43 7.70
N GLU A 71 -1.40 -28.60 7.08
CA GLU A 71 -1.26 -28.74 5.62
C GLU A 71 -2.54 -28.28 4.92
N LEU A 72 -3.70 -28.70 5.42
CA LEU A 72 -5.00 -28.25 4.95
C LEU A 72 -5.11 -26.72 5.04
N GLY A 73 -4.65 -26.11 6.14
CA GLY A 73 -4.63 -24.64 6.27
C GLY A 73 -3.77 -23.93 5.21
N ASN A 74 -2.66 -24.53 4.79
CA ASN A 74 -1.81 -23.97 3.73
C ASN A 74 -2.44 -24.11 2.34
N VAL A 75 -3.16 -25.21 2.10
CA VAL A 75 -3.87 -25.46 0.84
C VAL A 75 -5.08 -24.56 0.73
N VAL A 76 -5.95 -24.56 1.76
CA VAL A 76 -7.19 -23.78 1.83
C VAL A 76 -6.93 -22.29 1.57
N ARG A 77 -5.85 -21.72 2.13
CA ARG A 77 -5.49 -20.30 1.91
C ARG A 77 -5.22 -19.91 0.45
N LYS A 78 -4.94 -20.88 -0.41
CA LYS A 78 -4.67 -20.67 -1.84
C LYS A 78 -5.90 -20.89 -2.72
N ILE A 79 -7.00 -21.36 -2.12
CA ILE A 79 -8.25 -21.58 -2.84
C ILE A 79 -9.04 -20.27 -2.77
N ASP A 80 -9.30 -19.72 -3.95
CA ASP A 80 -10.03 -18.47 -4.14
C ASP A 80 -11.42 -18.70 -4.76
N ALA A 81 -11.75 -19.96 -5.09
CA ALA A 81 -13.05 -20.34 -5.64
C ALA A 81 -14.01 -20.80 -4.53
N VAL A 82 -15.16 -20.14 -4.44
CA VAL A 82 -16.22 -20.45 -3.46
C VAL A 82 -16.69 -21.90 -3.59
N ASP A 83 -17.00 -22.33 -4.82
CA ASP A 83 -17.53 -23.66 -5.09
C ASP A 83 -16.54 -24.76 -4.65
N GLU A 84 -15.23 -24.53 -4.80
CA GLU A 84 -14.19 -25.47 -4.36
C GLU A 84 -14.12 -25.55 -2.84
N LEU A 85 -14.20 -24.42 -2.14
CA LEU A 85 -14.24 -24.38 -0.67
C LEU A 85 -15.50 -25.04 -0.10
N GLU A 86 -16.65 -24.88 -0.76
CA GLU A 86 -17.91 -25.54 -0.38
C GLU A 86 -17.83 -27.06 -0.52
N VAL A 87 -17.28 -27.54 -1.64
CA VAL A 87 -17.03 -28.97 -1.87
C VAL A 87 -16.08 -29.52 -0.79
N LEU A 88 -14.96 -28.84 -0.56
CA LEU A 88 -13.97 -29.24 0.44
C LEU A 88 -14.55 -29.28 1.87
N LEU A 89 -15.43 -28.33 2.20
CA LEU A 89 -16.14 -28.30 3.48
C LEU A 89 -17.10 -29.48 3.63
N GLU A 90 -17.84 -29.83 2.59
CA GLU A 90 -18.73 -31.00 2.57
C GLU A 90 -17.96 -32.32 2.67
N GLU A 91 -16.79 -32.41 2.04
CA GLU A 91 -15.90 -33.57 2.16
C GLU A 91 -15.34 -33.72 3.57
N GLU A 92 -14.88 -32.64 4.20
CA GLU A 92 -14.41 -32.69 5.60
C GLU A 92 -15.55 -33.07 6.56
N LYS A 93 -16.79 -32.60 6.34
CA LYS A 93 -17.97 -32.99 7.13
C LYS A 93 -18.33 -34.47 6.96
N LYS A 94 -18.17 -35.03 5.75
CA LYS A 94 -18.43 -36.46 5.47
C LYS A 94 -17.30 -37.37 5.94
N GLY A 95 -16.07 -36.85 5.97
CA GLY A 95 -14.86 -37.55 6.36
C GLY A 95 -14.60 -37.52 7.86
N GLN A 96 -13.52 -36.84 8.28
CA GLN A 96 -13.04 -36.86 9.67
C GLN A 96 -13.80 -35.88 10.60
N ASP A 97 -14.59 -34.96 10.04
CA ASP A 97 -15.40 -33.96 10.74
C ASP A 97 -14.62 -33.14 11.80
N ARG A 98 -13.37 -32.78 11.49
CA ARG A 98 -12.50 -32.08 12.45
C ARG A 98 -12.92 -30.63 12.56
N LYS A 99 -13.31 -30.21 13.77
CA LYS A 99 -13.74 -28.83 14.07
C LYS A 99 -12.75 -27.77 13.62
N THR A 100 -11.45 -27.99 13.81
CA THR A 100 -10.42 -27.02 13.45
C THR A 100 -10.24 -26.91 11.94
N ALA A 101 -10.35 -28.01 11.20
CA ALA A 101 -10.29 -28.04 9.74
C ALA A 101 -11.48 -27.31 9.12
N LYS A 102 -12.70 -27.62 9.58
CA LYS A 102 -13.91 -26.94 9.12
C LYS A 102 -13.85 -25.43 9.36
N ARG A 103 -13.38 -24.99 10.53
CA ARG A 103 -13.22 -23.56 10.81
C ARG A 103 -12.21 -22.88 9.90
N LEU A 104 -11.13 -23.56 9.48
CA LEU A 104 -10.18 -23.01 8.52
C LEU A 104 -10.82 -22.84 7.14
N ILE A 105 -11.57 -23.85 6.68
CA ILE A 105 -12.30 -23.79 5.41
C ILE A 105 -13.39 -22.71 5.47
N GLU A 106 -14.24 -22.71 6.49
CA GLU A 106 -15.30 -21.71 6.72
C GLU A 106 -14.73 -20.29 6.79
N SER A 107 -13.60 -20.08 7.47
CA SER A 107 -12.95 -18.77 7.56
C SER A 107 -12.40 -18.28 6.22
N GLN A 108 -11.89 -19.19 5.38
CA GLN A 108 -11.48 -18.84 4.02
C GLN A 108 -12.71 -18.58 3.14
N LEU A 109 -13.75 -19.39 3.29
CA LEU A 109 -15.02 -19.25 2.58
C LEU A 109 -15.67 -17.88 2.87
N GLU A 110 -15.68 -17.45 4.13
CA GLU A 110 -16.09 -16.10 4.56
C GLU A 110 -15.17 -15.00 4.01
N SER A 111 -13.86 -15.24 3.95
CA SER A 111 -12.90 -14.29 3.36
C SER A 111 -13.06 -14.15 1.84
N VAL A 112 -13.49 -15.19 1.14
CA VAL A 112 -13.63 -15.24 -0.33
C VAL A 112 -15.01 -14.78 -0.77
N GLN A 113 -16.08 -15.26 -0.10
CA GLN A 113 -17.45 -14.80 -0.34
C GLN A 113 -17.65 -13.34 0.12
N GLY A 114 -16.74 -12.82 0.94
CA GLY A 114 -16.98 -11.58 1.67
C GLY A 114 -18.09 -11.78 2.71
N SER A 115 -18.13 -10.93 3.72
CA SER A 115 -19.35 -10.81 4.52
C SER A 115 -20.50 -10.39 3.62
N GLU A 116 -21.66 -11.04 3.71
CA GLU A 116 -22.93 -10.56 3.11
C GLU A 116 -23.32 -9.14 3.59
N ASP A 117 -22.60 -8.60 4.60
CA ASP A 117 -22.69 -7.21 5.05
C ASP A 117 -21.86 -6.22 4.20
N GLY A 118 -21.23 -6.68 3.12
CA GLY A 118 -20.64 -5.80 2.10
C GLY A 118 -21.71 -5.24 1.18
N GLU A 119 -22.62 -4.41 1.71
CA GLU A 119 -23.41 -3.52 0.84
C GLU A 119 -22.42 -2.70 0.00
N GLU A 120 -22.61 -2.68 -1.33
CA GLU A 120 -22.07 -1.61 -2.17
C GLU A 120 -22.45 -0.29 -1.49
N THR A 121 -21.52 0.35 -0.79
CA THR A 121 -21.80 1.64 -0.18
C THR A 121 -21.76 2.69 -1.27
N GLU A 122 -22.79 2.69 -2.12
CA GLU A 122 -23.09 3.81 -2.98
C GLU A 122 -23.31 5.02 -2.06
N ARG A 123 -22.51 6.08 -2.24
CA ARG A 123 -22.56 7.26 -1.36
C ARG A 123 -23.80 8.07 -1.69
N LEU A 124 -24.93 7.69 -1.12
CA LEU A 124 -26.20 8.39 -1.27
C LEU A 124 -26.21 9.68 -0.42
N PRO A 125 -26.73 10.80 -0.96
CA PRO A 125 -27.04 11.99 -0.18
C PRO A 125 -27.88 11.64 1.05
N PRO A 126 -27.76 12.39 2.17
CA PRO A 126 -28.50 12.10 3.40
C PRO A 126 -30.01 12.00 3.19
N GLU A 127 -30.56 12.75 2.24
CA GLU A 127 -31.96 12.74 1.84
C GLU A 127 -32.38 11.43 1.16
N GLU A 128 -31.46 10.79 0.43
CA GLU A 128 -31.68 9.50 -0.22
C GLU A 128 -31.42 8.33 0.73
N LYS A 129 -30.43 8.48 1.62
CA LYS A 129 -30.07 7.50 2.66
C LYS A 129 -31.09 7.42 3.79
N HIS A 130 -31.74 8.55 4.12
CA HIS A 130 -32.70 8.68 5.21
C HIS A 130 -33.95 9.48 4.77
N PRO A 131 -34.75 8.94 3.83
CA PRO A 131 -35.90 9.64 3.25
C PRO A 131 -37.06 9.84 4.25
N ASP A 132 -37.02 9.15 5.38
CA ASP A 132 -38.00 9.20 6.47
C ASP A 132 -37.74 10.29 7.50
N LEU A 133 -36.55 10.92 7.47
CA LEU A 133 -36.22 12.04 8.33
C LEU A 133 -36.71 13.33 7.70
N ASP A 134 -37.38 14.19 8.49
CA ASP A 134 -37.80 15.52 8.05
C ASP A 134 -36.60 16.45 7.76
N HIS A 135 -35.45 16.16 8.40
CA HIS A 135 -34.19 16.88 8.29
C HIS A 135 -32.99 15.91 8.46
N PRO A 136 -32.71 15.05 7.46
CA PRO A 136 -31.52 14.22 7.50
C PRO A 136 -30.29 15.14 7.45
N THR A 137 -29.38 15.00 8.41
CA THR A 137 -28.11 15.71 8.38
C THR A 137 -27.09 14.84 7.66
N ALA A 138 -26.16 15.45 6.94
CA ALA A 138 -24.92 14.77 6.58
C ALA A 138 -24.32 14.09 7.81
N ASP A 139 -23.68 12.94 7.60
CA ASP A 139 -22.73 12.41 8.59
C ASP A 139 -21.83 13.57 9.03
N LYS A 140 -21.46 13.63 10.32
CA LYS A 140 -20.79 14.80 10.93
C LYS A 140 -19.44 15.11 10.25
N GLN A 141 -19.48 15.74 9.08
CA GLN A 141 -18.34 16.14 8.28
C GLN A 141 -17.93 17.55 8.72
N TYR A 142 -17.30 17.64 9.88
CA TYR A 142 -16.25 18.65 10.07
C TYR A 142 -14.92 18.11 9.53
N VAL A 143 -14.98 17.33 8.45
CA VAL A 143 -13.81 16.64 7.90
C VAL A 143 -13.74 16.99 6.43
N LYS A 144 -12.60 17.54 6.03
CA LYS A 144 -12.31 18.01 4.68
C LYS A 144 -11.55 16.89 3.98
N ALA A 145 -12.28 16.04 3.26
CA ALA A 145 -11.71 15.00 2.40
C ALA A 145 -11.58 15.53 0.97
N LEU A 146 -10.51 15.15 0.28
CA LEU A 146 -10.36 15.36 -1.15
C LEU A 146 -11.09 14.26 -1.93
N GLU A 147 -11.47 14.57 -3.18
CA GLU A 147 -12.00 13.61 -4.14
C GLU A 147 -11.30 13.82 -5.49
N GLY A 148 -10.66 12.79 -6.02
CA GLY A 148 -9.88 12.82 -7.25
C GLY A 148 -8.58 13.62 -7.13
N GLY A 149 -8.00 13.68 -5.92
CA GLY A 149 -6.80 14.47 -5.64
C GLY A 149 -5.53 13.89 -6.26
N SER A 150 -4.59 14.77 -6.60
CA SER A 150 -3.19 14.42 -6.90
C SER A 150 -2.38 14.44 -5.61
N TYR A 151 -1.79 13.30 -5.25
CA TYR A 151 -0.98 13.16 -4.04
C TYR A 151 0.47 12.91 -4.39
N ARG A 152 1.39 13.64 -3.75
CA ARG A 152 2.83 13.46 -3.91
C ARG A 152 3.59 13.75 -2.62
N ASP A 153 4.83 13.32 -2.59
CA ASP A 153 5.83 13.57 -1.55
C ASP A 153 5.57 12.84 -0.22
N MET A 154 6.66 12.59 0.49
CA MET A 154 6.65 12.12 1.87
C MET A 154 6.96 13.27 2.82
N TRP A 155 6.02 13.56 3.70
CA TRP A 155 6.15 14.63 4.67
C TRP A 155 6.60 14.11 6.02
N VAL A 156 7.51 14.82 6.67
CA VAL A 156 8.02 14.46 7.99
C VAL A 156 7.81 15.63 8.94
N TYR A 157 6.97 15.43 9.96
CA TYR A 157 6.85 16.41 11.03
C TYR A 157 8.13 16.41 11.88
N CYS A 158 8.80 17.56 11.89
CA CYS A 158 10.07 17.75 12.56
C CYS A 158 9.85 18.33 13.94
N GLU A 159 9.70 17.46 14.94
CA GLU A 159 9.51 17.88 16.33
C GLU A 159 10.77 18.55 16.88
N THR A 160 10.56 19.65 17.61
CA THR A 160 11.60 20.41 18.29
C THR A 160 11.45 20.31 19.81
N GLN A 161 12.58 20.32 20.49
CA GLN A 161 12.64 20.42 21.95
C GLN A 161 13.80 21.34 22.34
N GLN A 162 13.53 22.33 23.19
CA GLN A 162 14.53 23.32 23.63
C GLN A 162 15.22 24.04 22.45
N GLY A 163 14.47 24.30 21.36
CA GLY A 163 14.99 24.98 20.17
C GLY A 163 15.87 24.12 19.27
N GLN A 164 15.85 22.79 19.42
CA GLN A 164 16.63 21.86 18.62
C GLN A 164 15.75 20.75 18.06
N LEU A 165 16.12 20.18 16.91
CA LEU A 165 15.51 18.96 16.41
C LEU A 165 15.83 17.79 17.34
N ILE A 166 14.81 17.02 17.72
CA ILE A 166 15.03 15.77 18.48
C ILE A 166 15.62 14.68 17.58
N ASP A 167 16.35 13.72 18.18
CA ASP A 167 16.99 12.64 17.42
C ASP A 167 15.98 11.80 16.63
N ALA A 168 14.79 11.56 17.19
CA ALA A 168 13.71 10.85 16.49
C ALA A 168 13.30 11.52 15.17
N THR A 169 13.36 12.85 15.09
CA THR A 169 13.10 13.59 13.85
C THR A 169 14.18 13.29 12.80
N LYS A 170 15.45 13.26 13.22
CA LYS A 170 16.60 13.04 12.34
C LYS A 170 16.62 11.60 11.80
N GLU A 171 16.32 10.63 12.67
CA GLU A 171 16.11 9.22 12.30
C GLU A 171 15.02 9.08 11.23
N MET A 172 13.87 9.74 11.43
CA MET A 172 12.77 9.70 10.47
C MET A 172 13.09 10.37 9.14
N LEU A 173 13.80 11.51 9.14
CA LEU A 173 14.24 12.16 7.90
C LEU A 173 15.16 11.23 7.09
N GLY A 174 16.09 10.54 7.76
CA GLY A 174 16.93 9.52 7.14
C GLY A 174 16.10 8.39 6.55
N LYS A 175 15.17 7.83 7.32
CA LYS A 175 14.30 6.76 6.83
C LYS A 175 13.41 7.22 5.66
N ALA A 176 12.87 8.43 5.72
CA ALA A 176 12.07 9.00 4.65
C ALA A 176 12.88 9.14 3.35
N ARG A 177 14.14 9.57 3.44
CA ARG A 177 15.06 9.64 2.30
C ARG A 177 15.26 8.27 1.66
N GLU A 178 15.55 7.24 2.45
CA GLU A 178 15.67 5.86 1.95
C GLU A 178 14.41 5.40 1.23
N LEU A 179 13.24 5.60 1.83
CA LEU A 179 11.95 5.19 1.26
C LEU A 179 11.66 5.91 -0.05
N MET A 180 11.92 7.21 -0.13
CA MET A 180 11.64 8.00 -1.32
C MET A 180 12.66 7.76 -2.43
N ASP A 181 13.91 7.42 -2.11
CA ASP A 181 14.89 6.96 -3.11
C ASP A 181 14.45 5.64 -3.75
N GLU A 182 14.11 4.65 -2.93
CA GLU A 182 13.63 3.34 -3.41
C GLU A 182 12.32 3.49 -4.21
N TYR A 183 11.40 4.31 -3.73
CA TYR A 183 10.15 4.64 -4.43
C TYR A 183 10.40 5.25 -5.81
N ASN A 184 11.22 6.30 -5.88
CA ASN A 184 11.49 7.00 -7.13
C ASN A 184 12.20 6.09 -8.14
N ASP A 185 13.15 5.27 -7.68
CA ASP A 185 13.83 4.29 -8.52
C ASP A 185 12.86 3.22 -9.05
N SER A 186 11.94 2.74 -8.21
CA SER A 186 10.99 1.67 -8.56
C SER A 186 9.89 2.14 -9.49
N TYR A 187 9.37 3.36 -9.27
CA TYR A 187 8.23 3.90 -10.02
C TYR A 187 8.63 4.91 -11.11
N GLY A 188 9.92 5.23 -11.24
CA GLY A 188 10.40 6.22 -12.21
C GLY A 188 9.91 7.64 -11.93
N GLU A 189 9.73 7.98 -10.66
CA GLU A 189 9.17 9.25 -10.18
C GLU A 189 10.26 10.17 -9.62
N THR A 190 9.88 11.42 -9.31
CA THR A 190 10.76 12.39 -8.63
C THR A 190 10.04 13.06 -7.46
N GLU A 191 9.44 12.26 -6.60
CA GLU A 191 8.80 12.73 -5.37
C GLU A 191 9.85 12.98 -4.27
N ARG A 192 9.54 13.89 -3.35
CA ARG A 192 10.48 14.50 -2.42
C ARG A 192 10.21 14.10 -0.98
N VAL A 193 11.22 14.26 -0.15
CA VAL A 193 11.07 14.35 1.31
C VAL A 193 10.87 15.80 1.71
N VAL A 194 9.73 16.11 2.32
CA VAL A 194 9.37 17.45 2.79
C VAL A 194 9.41 17.49 4.31
N ALA A 195 10.37 18.23 4.88
CA ALA A 195 10.44 18.49 6.31
C ALA A 195 9.48 19.61 6.71
N VAL A 196 8.66 19.37 7.74
CA VAL A 196 7.69 20.34 8.27
C VAL A 196 8.08 20.75 9.68
N VAL A 197 8.47 22.02 9.86
CA VAL A 197 8.89 22.56 11.16
C VAL A 197 7.89 23.62 11.64
N ILE A 198 7.30 23.41 12.82
CA ILE A 198 6.31 24.33 13.40
C ILE A 198 6.76 24.72 14.80
N GLY A 199 6.88 26.03 15.08
CA GLY A 199 7.28 26.49 16.41
C GLY A 199 7.57 27.99 16.49
N ASP A 200 8.27 28.40 17.54
CA ASP A 200 8.82 29.76 17.66
C ASP A 200 10.32 29.74 17.33
N SER A 201 10.77 30.71 16.51
CA SER A 201 12.18 30.85 16.13
C SER A 201 12.80 29.60 15.50
N VAL A 202 12.06 28.94 14.60
CA VAL A 202 12.43 27.63 14.01
C VAL A 202 13.07 27.72 12.62
N GLU A 203 13.10 28.90 11.99
CA GLU A 203 13.69 29.11 10.66
C GLU A 203 15.10 28.51 10.54
N GLY A 204 15.94 28.71 11.56
CA GLY A 204 17.33 28.21 11.58
C GLY A 204 17.47 26.68 11.60
N LEU A 205 16.38 25.93 11.84
CA LEU A 205 16.37 24.47 11.81
C LEU A 205 16.12 23.92 10.40
N ALA A 206 15.66 24.75 9.45
CA ALA A 206 15.37 24.31 8.09
C ALA A 206 16.60 23.70 7.41
N GLU A 207 17.76 24.36 7.46
CA GLU A 207 19.01 23.83 6.90
C GLU A 207 19.44 22.50 7.56
N GLU A 208 19.20 22.36 8.86
CA GLU A 208 19.50 21.12 9.58
C GLU A 208 18.64 19.97 9.06
N THR A 209 17.35 20.19 8.78
CA THR A 209 16.48 19.13 8.22
C THR A 209 16.93 18.67 6.82
N ILE A 210 17.42 19.59 5.98
CA ILE A 210 18.00 19.24 4.67
C ILE A 210 19.25 18.37 4.85
N ALA A 211 20.11 18.70 5.80
CA ALA A 211 21.31 17.92 6.09
C ALA A 211 20.99 16.47 6.50
N TYR A 212 19.81 16.20 7.05
CA TYR A 212 19.37 14.86 7.46
C TYR A 212 18.48 14.13 6.43
N GLY A 213 18.30 14.68 5.23
CA GLY A 213 17.69 13.96 4.10
C GLY A 213 16.44 14.58 3.49
N ALA A 214 15.98 15.75 3.98
CA ALA A 214 14.91 16.48 3.32
C ALA A 214 15.39 17.13 2.01
N ASP A 215 14.53 17.10 0.99
CA ASP A 215 14.74 17.86 -0.26
C ASP A 215 14.22 19.29 -0.11
N VAL A 216 13.13 19.45 0.65
CA VAL A 216 12.47 20.73 0.92
C VAL A 216 12.20 20.84 2.41
N ALA A 217 12.49 22.00 2.99
CA ALA A 217 12.12 22.34 4.35
C ALA A 217 11.09 23.47 4.32
N ILE A 218 9.91 23.21 4.86
CA ILE A 218 8.86 24.21 5.06
C ILE A 218 8.68 24.45 6.55
N TYR A 219 8.53 25.72 6.93
CA TYR A 219 8.36 26.09 8.31
C TYR A 219 7.28 27.16 8.50
N THR A 220 6.65 27.12 9.66
CA THR A 220 5.80 28.19 10.16
C THR A 220 6.31 28.62 11.52
N GLU A 221 6.63 29.90 11.66
CA GLU A 221 7.04 30.48 12.92
C GLU A 221 6.03 31.50 13.47
N ASP A 222 5.71 31.37 14.75
CA ASP A 222 4.89 32.34 15.47
C ASP A 222 5.20 32.25 16.97
N PRO A 223 5.34 33.37 17.71
CA PRO A 223 5.57 33.34 19.16
C PRO A 223 4.50 32.57 19.95
N ARG A 224 3.28 32.43 19.41
CA ARG A 224 2.21 31.61 20.02
C ARG A 224 2.49 30.11 19.96
N LEU A 225 3.45 29.68 19.14
CA LEU A 225 3.92 28.31 18.97
C LEU A 225 5.18 28.03 19.80
N GLU A 226 5.50 28.84 20.82
CA GLU A 226 6.64 28.61 21.74
C GLU A 226 6.61 27.25 22.46
N ARG A 227 5.45 26.63 22.53
CA ARG A 227 5.26 25.27 23.04
C ARG A 227 4.20 24.54 22.22
N PHE A 228 4.22 23.22 22.30
CA PHE A 228 3.24 22.38 21.64
C PHE A 228 1.82 22.66 22.16
N TYR A 229 0.90 22.89 21.22
CA TYR A 229 -0.52 22.98 21.46
C TYR A 229 -1.27 22.20 20.39
N HIS A 230 -2.10 21.25 20.82
CA HIS A 230 -2.93 20.39 19.97
C HIS A 230 -3.56 21.12 18.77
N LYS A 231 -4.43 22.09 19.04
CA LYS A 231 -5.24 22.75 18.02
C LYS A 231 -4.40 23.62 17.05
N PRO A 232 -3.59 24.59 17.53
CA PRO A 232 -2.77 25.41 16.64
C PRO A 232 -1.81 24.60 15.76
N TYR A 233 -1.14 23.59 16.31
CA TYR A 233 -0.21 22.76 15.51
C TYR A 233 -0.96 21.96 14.45
N THR A 234 -2.14 21.41 14.79
CA THR A 234 -2.98 20.67 13.84
C THR A 234 -3.48 21.57 12.72
N GLU A 235 -4.03 22.75 13.05
CA GLU A 235 -4.54 23.71 12.06
C GLU A 235 -3.43 24.14 11.11
N VAL A 236 -2.26 24.55 11.64
CA VAL A 236 -1.10 24.95 10.83
C VAL A 236 -0.63 23.81 9.94
N PHE A 237 -0.45 22.59 10.46
CA PHE A 237 0.00 21.46 9.66
C PHE A 237 -0.97 21.16 8.51
N CYS A 238 -2.28 21.14 8.79
CA CYS A 238 -3.30 20.83 7.78
C CYS A 238 -3.46 21.96 6.75
N GLU A 239 -3.30 23.21 7.16
CA GLU A 239 -3.23 24.35 6.24
C GLU A 239 -2.02 24.26 5.32
N MET A 240 -0.83 23.93 5.85
CA MET A 240 0.37 23.71 5.04
C MET A 240 0.16 22.55 4.06
N ALA A 241 -0.42 21.44 4.52
CA ALA A 241 -0.72 20.26 3.69
C ALA A 241 -1.62 20.60 2.50
N ARG A 242 -2.61 21.48 2.68
CA ARG A 242 -3.60 21.87 1.66
C ARG A 242 -3.20 23.07 0.82
N ALA A 243 -2.20 23.83 1.25
CA ALA A 243 -1.80 25.07 0.59
C ALA A 243 -1.57 24.88 -0.91
N GLY A 244 -2.10 25.79 -1.72
CA GLY A 244 -1.93 25.83 -3.17
C GLY A 244 -2.71 24.77 -3.95
N SER A 245 -3.45 23.87 -3.29
CA SER A 245 -4.25 22.81 -3.95
C SER A 245 -5.32 23.37 -4.88
N GLY A 246 -5.79 24.59 -4.63
CA GLY A 246 -6.88 25.14 -5.44
C GLY A 246 -8.20 24.42 -5.25
N SER A 247 -8.33 23.61 -4.19
CA SER A 247 -9.59 23.01 -3.77
C SER A 247 -10.65 24.10 -3.58
N GLU A 248 -11.95 23.74 -3.58
CA GLU A 248 -13.04 24.71 -3.32
C GLU A 248 -12.86 25.53 -2.03
N TRP A 249 -11.94 25.11 -1.17
CA TRP A 249 -11.63 25.64 0.15
C TRP A 249 -10.33 26.46 0.20
N ASP A 250 -9.54 26.48 -0.88
CA ASP A 250 -8.28 27.23 -0.98
C ASP A 250 -8.18 27.97 -2.32
N ASP A 251 -8.48 29.26 -2.30
CA ASP A 251 -8.44 30.13 -3.49
C ASP A 251 -7.02 30.68 -3.78
N SER A 252 -5.99 30.25 -3.02
CA SER A 252 -4.58 30.66 -3.19
C SER A 252 -3.84 29.92 -4.31
N ARG A 253 -4.56 29.49 -5.36
CA ARG A 253 -3.98 28.81 -6.55
C ARG A 253 -2.77 29.59 -7.07
N GLY A 254 -1.57 29.05 -6.84
CA GLY A 254 -0.31 29.61 -7.33
C GLY A 254 0.64 30.21 -6.29
N ASP A 255 0.34 30.19 -4.98
CA ASP A 255 1.25 30.73 -3.95
C ASP A 255 2.18 29.66 -3.31
N ALA A 256 2.13 28.40 -3.77
CA ALA A 256 2.91 27.28 -3.23
C ALA A 256 3.83 26.64 -4.29
N ASP A 257 4.75 27.42 -4.87
CA ASP A 257 5.73 26.93 -5.88
C ASP A 257 6.45 25.66 -5.44
N TRP A 258 6.73 25.53 -4.14
CA TRP A 258 7.39 24.38 -3.55
C TRP A 258 6.55 23.09 -3.62
N LYS A 259 5.26 23.11 -3.95
CA LYS A 259 4.41 21.92 -4.20
C LYS A 259 4.29 21.56 -5.69
N THR A 260 5.00 22.26 -6.57
CA THR A 260 4.95 21.98 -8.00
C THR A 260 5.93 20.87 -8.38
N ILE A 261 5.44 19.79 -8.99
CA ILE A 261 6.24 18.72 -9.59
C ILE A 261 5.82 18.59 -11.05
N GLU A 262 6.81 18.65 -11.95
CA GLU A 262 6.59 18.59 -13.41
C GLU A 262 5.60 19.63 -13.98
N GLY A 263 5.43 20.76 -13.28
CA GLY A 263 4.51 21.82 -13.67
C GLY A 263 3.09 21.68 -13.14
N GLU A 264 2.82 20.65 -12.34
CA GLU A 264 1.53 20.42 -11.67
C GLU A 264 1.67 20.58 -10.15
N VAL A 265 0.73 21.29 -9.53
CA VAL A 265 0.64 21.39 -8.06
C VAL A 265 -0.17 20.21 -7.56
N TYR A 266 0.37 19.45 -6.59
CA TYR A 266 -0.36 18.36 -5.96
C TYR A 266 -1.23 18.88 -4.80
N ASP A 267 -2.36 18.22 -4.55
CA ASP A 267 -3.37 18.67 -3.60
C ASP A 267 -2.91 18.49 -2.15
N GLU A 268 -2.52 17.27 -1.79
CA GLU A 268 -2.11 16.88 -0.43
C GLU A 268 -0.92 15.90 -0.46
N PRO A 269 -0.21 15.73 0.67
CA PRO A 269 0.90 14.79 0.74
C PRO A 269 0.47 13.35 0.41
N ARG A 270 1.36 12.55 -0.17
CA ARG A 270 1.11 11.10 -0.34
C ARG A 270 1.26 10.36 0.99
N TYR A 271 2.33 10.66 1.70
CA TYR A 271 2.69 10.04 2.97
C TYR A 271 2.97 11.10 4.03
N VAL A 272 2.66 10.82 5.30
CA VAL A 272 3.09 11.66 6.42
C VAL A 272 3.63 10.80 7.57
N LEU A 273 4.81 11.17 8.07
CA LEU A 273 5.46 10.56 9.22
C LEU A 273 5.54 11.53 10.40
N PHE A 274 5.30 10.99 11.59
CA PHE A 274 5.43 11.69 12.88
C PHE A 274 6.31 10.89 13.84
N PRO A 275 7.08 11.54 14.72
CA PRO A 275 7.77 10.81 15.77
C PRO A 275 6.73 10.41 16.83
N ALA A 276 6.74 9.17 17.29
CA ALA A 276 5.80 8.68 18.30
C ALA A 276 6.20 9.10 19.72
N THR A 277 6.51 10.39 19.90
CA THR A 277 6.63 11.04 21.21
C THR A 277 5.24 11.26 21.82
N ASN A 278 5.17 11.82 23.02
CA ASN A 278 3.87 12.23 23.58
C ASN A 278 3.17 13.26 22.67
N ASN A 279 3.89 14.26 22.16
CA ASN A 279 3.30 15.30 21.31
C ASN A 279 2.99 14.77 19.91
N GLY A 280 3.91 14.00 19.32
CA GLY A 280 3.73 13.49 17.97
C GLY A 280 2.62 12.44 17.87
N ARG A 281 2.39 11.63 18.92
CA ARG A 281 1.19 10.77 19.00
C ARG A 281 -0.10 11.58 18.98
N ASP A 282 -0.16 12.67 19.74
CA ASP A 282 -1.34 13.53 19.78
C ASP A 282 -1.54 14.28 18.45
N LEU A 283 -0.46 14.84 17.88
CA LEU A 283 -0.51 15.59 16.62
C LEU A 283 -0.89 14.69 15.44
N SER A 284 -0.24 13.53 15.31
CA SER A 284 -0.51 12.60 14.21
C SER A 284 -1.97 12.18 14.16
N ALA A 285 -2.59 11.86 15.30
CA ALA A 285 -4.01 11.52 15.38
C ALA A 285 -4.91 12.69 14.97
N GLN A 286 -4.62 13.92 15.42
CA GLN A 286 -5.45 15.08 15.10
C GLN A 286 -5.33 15.51 13.64
N VAL A 287 -4.11 15.49 13.09
CA VAL A 287 -3.86 15.79 11.67
C VAL A 287 -4.57 14.77 10.80
N GLN A 288 -4.40 13.48 11.06
CA GLN A 288 -5.02 12.44 10.23
C GLN A 288 -6.55 12.48 10.33
N ALA A 289 -7.09 12.78 11.51
CA ALA A 289 -8.53 13.01 11.66
C ALA A 289 -9.03 14.25 10.88
N GLU A 290 -8.26 15.34 10.85
CA GLU A 290 -8.62 16.57 10.11
C GLU A 290 -8.50 16.41 8.58
N LEU A 291 -7.58 15.56 8.12
CA LEU A 291 -7.37 15.19 6.70
C LEU A 291 -8.27 14.03 6.21
N ASP A 292 -9.15 13.49 7.07
CA ASP A 292 -10.00 12.31 6.79
C ASP A 292 -9.26 11.01 6.41
N SER A 293 -8.03 10.82 6.87
CA SER A 293 -7.17 9.71 6.46
C SER A 293 -6.77 8.78 7.60
N GLY A 294 -6.12 7.67 7.25
CA GLY A 294 -5.72 6.61 8.17
C GLY A 294 -4.35 6.85 8.83
N LEU A 295 -4.24 6.40 10.08
CA LEU A 295 -3.02 6.46 10.88
C LEU A 295 -2.64 5.08 11.42
N ALA A 296 -1.41 4.63 11.15
CA ALA A 296 -0.77 3.56 11.91
C ALA A 296 0.17 4.15 12.96
N SER A 297 -0.22 4.08 14.23
CA SER A 297 0.61 4.60 15.32
C SER A 297 1.70 3.62 15.76
N ASP A 298 2.77 4.14 16.35
CA ASP A 298 3.83 3.32 16.99
C ASP A 298 4.45 2.26 16.07
N CYS A 299 4.75 2.65 14.84
CA CYS A 299 5.43 1.81 13.87
C CYS A 299 6.92 1.65 14.20
N SER A 300 7.47 0.49 13.88
CA SER A 300 8.90 0.17 14.00
C SER A 300 9.54 -0.26 12.68
N GLY A 301 8.75 -0.38 11.61
CA GLY A 301 9.25 -0.66 10.28
C GLY A 301 8.35 -0.04 9.22
N LEU A 302 8.97 0.47 8.15
CA LEU A 302 8.29 1.12 7.03
C LEU A 302 8.94 0.65 5.72
N TYR A 303 8.14 0.40 4.70
CA TYR A 303 8.54 0.10 3.31
C TYR A 303 7.38 0.45 2.37
N ILE A 304 7.65 0.67 1.08
CA ILE A 304 6.62 1.00 0.08
C ILE A 304 6.62 -0.07 -1.00
N GLU A 305 5.48 -0.74 -1.19
CA GLU A 305 5.31 -1.82 -2.16
C GLU A 305 3.89 -1.78 -2.75
N GLU A 306 3.69 -2.53 -3.84
CA GLU A 306 2.36 -2.86 -4.34
C GLU A 306 1.75 -4.02 -3.55
N THR A 307 0.43 -4.08 -3.47
CA THR A 307 -0.28 -5.13 -2.74
C THR A 307 -1.64 -5.43 -3.36
N VAL A 308 -1.99 -6.71 -3.40
CA VAL A 308 -3.28 -7.18 -3.90
C VAL A 308 -4.21 -7.46 -2.73
N ILE A 309 -5.38 -6.82 -2.76
CA ILE A 309 -6.39 -6.91 -1.70
C ILE A 309 -7.69 -7.47 -2.27
N SER A 310 -8.30 -8.39 -1.54
CA SER A 310 -9.60 -9.00 -1.87
C SER A 310 -10.74 -8.58 -0.92
N ASN A 311 -10.45 -7.72 0.07
CA ASN A 311 -11.46 -7.27 1.02
C ASN A 311 -12.54 -6.45 0.29
N PRO A 312 -13.82 -6.85 0.32
CA PRO A 312 -14.91 -6.16 -0.38
C PRO A 312 -15.03 -4.68 -0.01
N ALA A 313 -14.70 -4.31 1.23
CA ALA A 313 -14.70 -2.91 1.68
C ALA A 313 -13.65 -2.04 0.97
N LYS A 314 -12.67 -2.64 0.30
CA LYS A 314 -11.59 -1.99 -0.45
C LYS A 314 -11.72 -2.21 -1.97
N THR A 315 -12.32 -3.33 -2.38
CA THR A 315 -12.48 -3.68 -3.80
C THR A 315 -13.81 -3.24 -4.39
N GLY A 316 -14.85 -3.09 -3.57
CA GLY A 316 -16.21 -2.70 -3.97
C GLY A 316 -17.15 -3.86 -4.31
N GLY A 317 -16.62 -5.09 -4.37
CA GLY A 317 -17.39 -6.29 -4.66
C GLY A 317 -16.80 -7.53 -3.98
N ALA A 318 -17.67 -8.46 -3.61
CA ALA A 318 -17.27 -9.77 -3.10
C ALA A 318 -16.55 -10.59 -4.18
N GLY A 319 -15.41 -11.18 -3.83
CA GLY A 319 -14.58 -11.98 -4.75
C GLY A 319 -13.69 -11.17 -5.69
N ASP A 320 -13.84 -9.84 -5.76
CA ASP A 320 -12.96 -8.99 -6.54
C ASP A 320 -11.57 -8.87 -5.89
N LYS A 321 -10.54 -8.78 -6.72
CA LYS A 321 -9.18 -8.44 -6.31
C LYS A 321 -8.79 -7.10 -6.92
N LYS A 322 -8.22 -6.22 -6.10
CA LYS A 322 -7.68 -4.94 -6.55
C LYS A 322 -6.22 -4.84 -6.16
N GLU A 323 -5.40 -4.46 -7.11
CA GLU A 323 -4.02 -4.09 -6.89
C GLU A 323 -3.95 -2.62 -6.47
N PHE A 324 -3.24 -2.36 -5.39
CA PHE A 324 -2.91 -1.04 -4.90
C PHE A 324 -1.41 -0.85 -5.04
N GLU A 325 -1.00 0.07 -5.89
CA GLU A 325 0.40 0.47 -6.04
C GLU A 325 0.77 1.49 -4.95
N ARG A 326 2.08 1.66 -4.70
CA ARG A 326 2.61 2.77 -3.90
C ARG A 326 2.05 2.79 -2.46
N VAL A 327 1.90 1.63 -1.84
CA VAL A 327 1.32 1.50 -0.50
C VAL A 327 2.41 1.57 0.55
N LEU A 328 2.25 2.44 1.55
CA LEU A 328 3.12 2.49 2.71
C LEU A 328 2.75 1.35 3.67
N HIS A 329 3.63 0.36 3.78
CA HIS A 329 3.49 -0.77 4.67
C HIS A 329 4.04 -0.42 6.06
N MET A 330 3.13 -0.29 7.03
CA MET A 330 3.43 0.23 8.36
C MET A 330 3.49 -0.90 9.39
N LYS A 331 4.70 -1.44 9.62
CA LYS A 331 4.93 -2.52 10.60
C LYS A 331 4.94 -1.97 12.01
N ARG A 332 4.11 -2.53 12.89
CA ARG A 332 4.02 -2.16 14.31
C ARG A 332 3.90 -3.39 15.21
N PRO A 333 4.43 -3.32 16.45
CA PRO A 333 4.15 -4.30 17.48
C PRO A 333 2.71 -4.14 17.98
N ASP A 334 1.95 -5.22 17.96
CA ASP A 334 0.58 -5.29 18.49
C ASP A 334 0.50 -6.28 19.65
N PHE A 335 -0.60 -6.20 20.39
CA PHE A 335 -0.86 -7.07 21.55
C PHE A 335 0.33 -7.11 22.53
N SER A 336 0.83 -5.94 22.95
CA SER A 336 2.01 -5.81 23.82
C SER A 336 3.33 -6.36 23.22
N GLY A 337 3.42 -6.40 21.89
CA GLY A 337 4.60 -6.87 21.15
C GLY A 337 4.68 -8.39 21.01
N PHE A 338 3.59 -9.12 21.30
CA PHE A 338 3.51 -10.56 21.02
C PHE A 338 3.32 -10.85 19.53
N GLU A 339 2.74 -9.92 18.79
CA GLU A 339 2.52 -10.05 17.35
C GLU A 339 3.00 -8.79 16.64
N TYR A 340 3.33 -8.93 15.36
CA TYR A 340 3.65 -7.82 14.47
C TYR A 340 2.63 -7.78 13.35
N SER A 341 1.99 -6.63 13.20
CA SER A 341 1.04 -6.37 12.13
C SER A 341 1.67 -5.41 11.13
N THR A 342 1.33 -5.58 9.85
CA THR A 342 1.56 -4.54 8.84
C THR A 342 0.23 -3.89 8.56
N ILE A 343 0.14 -2.59 8.87
CA ILE A 343 -1.06 -1.80 8.64
C ILE A 343 -0.93 -1.09 7.30
N LEU A 344 -2.02 -1.05 6.54
CA LEU A 344 -2.10 -0.39 5.24
C LEU A 344 -3.21 0.66 5.31
N CYS A 345 -2.94 1.84 4.74
CA CYS A 345 -3.94 2.89 4.57
C CYS A 345 -4.30 2.91 3.08
N LEU A 346 -5.43 2.29 2.75
CA LEU A 346 -5.86 2.06 1.37
C LEU A 346 -7.16 2.77 1.08
N ASP A 347 -7.30 3.26 -0.14
CA ASP A 347 -8.55 3.80 -0.67
C ASP A 347 -9.69 2.78 -0.60
N ALA A 348 -10.91 3.28 -0.45
CA ALA A 348 -12.13 2.53 -0.60
C ALA A 348 -12.90 3.03 -1.83
N PRO A 349 -13.84 2.25 -2.38
CA PRO A 349 -14.74 2.75 -3.41
C PRO A 349 -15.40 4.07 -2.98
N GLY A 350 -15.19 5.13 -3.74
CA GLY A 350 -15.76 6.46 -3.46
C GLY A 350 -15.15 7.21 -2.27
N ARG A 351 -14.00 6.76 -1.73
CA ARG A 351 -13.27 7.48 -0.67
C ARG A 351 -11.76 7.28 -0.77
N GLU A 352 -11.04 8.39 -0.82
CA GLU A 352 -9.58 8.44 -0.79
C GLU A 352 -9.09 8.55 0.66
N PHE A 353 -8.04 7.81 1.01
CA PHE A 353 -7.38 7.82 2.32
C PHE A 353 -5.95 8.31 2.15
N HIS A 354 -5.81 9.61 1.96
CA HIS A 354 -4.53 10.30 1.85
C HIS A 354 -4.45 11.49 2.80
N PRO A 355 -3.27 11.78 3.38
CA PRO A 355 -2.01 11.03 3.27
C PRO A 355 -2.03 9.72 4.05
N GLN A 356 -1.33 8.69 3.58
CA GLN A 356 -1.10 7.48 4.38
C GLN A 356 -0.18 7.83 5.56
N GLY A 357 -0.70 7.77 6.79
CA GLY A 357 -0.06 8.30 7.97
C GLY A 357 0.59 7.25 8.87
N ALA A 358 1.82 7.51 9.34
CA ALA A 358 2.44 6.73 10.38
C ALA A 358 3.01 7.61 11.51
N SER A 359 2.95 7.12 12.75
CA SER A 359 3.88 7.59 13.79
C SER A 359 4.90 6.50 14.12
N VAL A 360 6.16 6.88 14.32
CA VAL A 360 7.30 5.95 14.42
C VAL A 360 7.91 5.98 15.81
N ILE A 361 8.14 4.82 16.42
CA ILE A 361 8.78 4.70 17.73
C ILE A 361 10.22 5.25 17.64
N PRO A 362 10.61 6.23 18.48
CA PRO A 362 11.99 6.71 18.55
C PRO A 362 13.02 5.59 18.73
N GLY A 363 14.12 5.65 18.00
CA GLY A 363 15.18 4.64 17.98
C GLY A 363 14.86 3.39 17.15
N SER A 364 13.80 3.40 16.34
CA SER A 364 13.50 2.30 15.40
C SER A 364 14.39 2.31 14.17
N PHE A 365 14.94 3.48 13.82
CA PHE A 365 15.79 3.67 12.65
C PHE A 365 17.12 4.26 13.08
N ASP A 366 18.15 4.01 12.26
CA ASP A 366 19.48 4.54 12.51
C ASP A 366 19.48 6.06 12.33
N LEU A 367 20.26 6.75 13.17
CA LEU A 367 20.48 8.18 13.04
C LEU A 367 21.46 8.42 11.88
N PRO A 368 21.03 9.07 10.78
CA PRO A 368 21.93 9.35 9.66
C PRO A 368 23.01 10.37 10.04
N GLU A 369 24.16 10.28 9.40
CA GLU A 369 25.19 11.33 9.47
C GLU A 369 24.73 12.54 8.65
N PRO A 370 24.85 13.78 9.17
CA PRO A 370 24.41 14.96 8.44
C PRO A 370 25.25 15.20 7.19
N CYS A 371 24.59 15.45 6.06
CA CYS A 371 25.25 15.79 4.81
C CYS A 371 25.79 17.24 4.86
N LEU A 372 27.09 17.36 5.10
CA LEU A 372 27.77 18.65 5.28
C LEU A 372 27.87 19.52 4.00
N LEU A 373 27.45 19.02 2.83
CA LEU A 373 27.63 19.71 1.55
C LEU A 373 26.90 21.07 1.46
N TYR A 374 25.89 21.31 2.31
CA TYR A 374 25.14 22.59 2.34
C TYR A 374 25.68 23.63 3.33
N THR A 375 26.64 23.30 4.20
CA THR A 375 27.17 24.23 5.23
C THR A 375 28.17 25.28 4.71
N SER A 376 28.30 25.47 3.39
CA SER A 376 29.31 26.38 2.81
C SER A 376 28.82 27.28 1.68
N LEU A 377 27.65 27.91 1.84
CA LEU A 377 27.29 29.08 1.02
C LEU A 377 26.72 30.22 1.89
N SER A 378 27.56 30.78 2.76
CA SER A 378 27.39 32.15 3.25
C SER A 378 28.63 32.97 2.91
N GLY A 379 28.45 33.98 2.07
CA GLY A 379 29.45 34.96 1.65
C GLY A 379 28.81 36.32 1.48
#